data_AF-A0A925SRU4-F1
#
_entry.id   AF-A0A925SRU4-F1
#
_cell.length_a   1.000
_cell.length_b   1.000
_cell.length_c   1.000
_cell.angle_alpha   90.00
_cell.angle_beta   90.00
_cell.angle_gamma   90.00
#
_symmetry.space_group_name_H-M   'P 1'
#
loop_
_entity.id
_entity.type
_entity.pdbx_description
1 polymer ?
#
loop_
_entity_poly.entity_id
_entity_poly.type
_entity_poly.pdbx_seq_one_letter_code
_entity_poly.pdbx_strand_id
1 'polypeptide(L)'
;MSQNIFGSDGSPALPGGSVGKPLMIALLALLASRYFGGKKEEPEAQAPRLPESAPQTDSDPSPGSILDGLGGLIKQFQQKGLSDTVDSWVGTGKNKSVAPDEVTVALGGDVVDDLARRTGLTRDQVVTELARMLPNVVDKLTPDGRLPTRQEVMRLMS
;
A
#
# COMPACT_ATOMS: atom_id res chain seq x y z
N MET A 1 20.50 -51.00 1.34
CA MET A 1 21.67 -50.16 1.68
C MET A 1 21.78 -49.08 0.62
N SER A 2 21.66 -47.83 1.08
CA SER A 2 22.08 -46.55 0.48
C SER A 2 21.76 -46.25 -0.99
N GLN A 3 21.08 -45.13 -1.24
CA GLN A 3 21.74 -43.87 -1.62
C GLN A 3 20.69 -42.73 -1.58
N ASN A 4 20.98 -41.70 -0.78
CA ASN A 4 20.34 -40.39 -0.86
C ASN A 4 20.84 -39.67 -2.12
N ILE A 5 19.93 -39.18 -2.95
CA ILE A 5 20.24 -38.23 -4.05
C ILE A 5 19.46 -36.95 -3.77
N PHE A 6 20.21 -35.92 -3.43
CA PHE A 6 19.82 -34.51 -3.36
C PHE A 6 19.64 -33.97 -4.79
N GLY A 7 18.54 -33.28 -5.05
CA GLY A 7 18.25 -32.62 -6.32
C GLY A 7 17.43 -31.36 -6.07
N SER A 8 18.11 -30.22 -6.07
CA SER A 8 17.56 -28.87 -6.02
C SER A 8 16.75 -28.56 -7.28
N ASP A 9 15.54 -28.04 -7.14
CA ASP A 9 15.08 -26.91 -7.99
C ASP A 9 14.01 -26.13 -7.24
N GLY A 10 14.43 -24.99 -6.70
CA GLY A 10 13.53 -23.95 -6.25
C GLY A 10 13.20 -23.06 -7.43
N SER A 11 12.00 -23.23 -7.97
CA SER A 11 11.40 -22.25 -8.88
C SER A 11 9.94 -22.04 -8.49
N PRO A 12 9.60 -21.07 -7.61
CA PRO A 12 8.22 -20.61 -7.51
C PRO A 12 7.93 -19.78 -8.77
N ALA A 13 7.51 -20.46 -9.83
CA ALA A 13 6.83 -19.84 -10.94
C ALA A 13 5.54 -19.22 -10.40
N LEU A 14 5.52 -17.89 -10.26
CA LEU A 14 4.30 -17.18 -9.92
C LEU A 14 3.45 -17.02 -11.20
N PRO A 15 2.23 -17.58 -11.24
CA PRO A 15 1.36 -17.52 -12.41
C PRO A 15 0.86 -16.10 -12.67
N GLY A 16 0.96 -15.67 -13.92
CA GLY A 16 0.52 -14.37 -14.40
C GLY A 16 -1.00 -14.20 -14.29
N GLY A 17 -1.43 -13.17 -13.55
CA GLY A 17 -2.83 -12.83 -13.35
C GLY A 17 -3.07 -11.33 -13.22
N SER A 18 -3.33 -10.68 -14.37
CA SER A 18 -3.83 -9.31 -14.55
C SER A 18 -2.93 -8.14 -14.07
N VAL A 19 -2.43 -7.38 -15.03
CA VAL A 19 -1.57 -6.18 -14.92
C VAL A 19 -2.23 -4.98 -14.20
N GLY A 20 -3.45 -5.13 -13.64
CA GLY A 20 -4.12 -4.08 -12.85
C GLY A 20 -3.86 -4.12 -11.33
N LYS A 21 -3.16 -5.13 -10.83
CA LYS A 21 -2.95 -5.36 -9.38
C LYS A 21 -1.55 -5.03 -8.81
N PRO A 22 -0.46 -4.78 -9.57
CA PRO A 22 0.84 -4.56 -8.94
C PRO A 22 0.90 -3.23 -8.18
N LEU A 23 0.19 -2.20 -8.64
CA LEU A 23 0.13 -0.91 -7.94
C LEU A 23 -0.61 -1.02 -6.60
N MET A 24 -1.65 -1.84 -6.51
CA MET A 24 -2.41 -2.01 -5.28
C MET A 24 -1.61 -2.82 -4.25
N ILE A 25 -0.88 -3.85 -4.69
CA ILE A 25 0.07 -4.59 -3.83
C ILE A 25 1.21 -3.67 -3.38
N ALA A 26 1.75 -2.86 -4.29
CA ALA A 26 2.80 -1.90 -3.97
C ALA A 26 2.31 -0.84 -2.97
N LEU A 27 1.08 -0.34 -3.13
CA LEU A 27 0.46 0.61 -2.22
C LEU A 27 0.19 0.00 -0.84
N LEU A 28 -0.30 -1.25 -0.78
CA LEU A 28 -0.48 -1.97 0.49
C LEU A 28 0.86 -2.25 1.19
N ALA A 29 1.87 -2.67 0.43
CA ALA A 29 3.20 -2.93 0.97
C ALA A 29 3.91 -1.65 1.40
N LEU A 30 3.71 -0.54 0.69
CA LEU A 30 4.21 0.79 1.06
C LEU A 30 3.53 1.31 2.33
N LEU A 31 2.22 1.09 2.48
CA LEU A 31 1.46 1.46 3.66
C LEU A 31 1.95 0.72 4.90
N ALA A 32 2.15 -0.60 4.78
CA ALA A 32 2.79 -1.40 5.83
C ALA A 32 4.22 -0.94 6.11
N SER A 33 4.99 -0.62 5.06
CA SER A 33 6.38 -0.16 5.16
C SER A 33 6.54 1.19 5.88
N ARG A 34 5.51 2.06 5.88
CA ARG A 34 5.55 3.32 6.63
C ARG A 34 5.36 3.12 8.14
N TYR A 35 4.72 2.03 8.56
CA TYR A 35 4.60 1.67 9.97
C TYR A 35 5.75 0.74 10.44
N PHE A 36 6.33 -0.04 9.53
CA PHE A 36 7.50 -0.92 9.74
C PHE A 36 8.84 -0.27 9.33
N GLY A 37 9.01 1.02 9.61
CA GLY A 37 10.24 1.78 9.34
C GLY A 37 11.40 1.42 10.26
N GLY A 38 11.82 0.15 10.29
CA GLY A 38 12.85 -0.33 11.21
C GLY A 38 13.46 -1.68 10.83
N LYS A 39 14.46 -1.59 9.93
CA LYS A 39 15.55 -2.55 9.63
C LYS A 39 15.40 -3.36 8.33
N LYS A 40 16.48 -3.22 7.55
CA LYS A 40 16.87 -3.88 6.31
C LYS A 40 16.79 -5.39 6.50
N GLU A 41 16.29 -6.13 5.51
CA GLU A 41 16.84 -7.44 5.16
C GLU A 41 16.32 -7.89 3.77
N GLU A 42 17.31 -7.95 2.87
CA GLU A 42 17.46 -8.56 1.56
C GLU A 42 16.65 -9.85 1.32
N PRO A 43 16.20 -10.14 0.08
CA PRO A 43 15.64 -11.45 -0.25
C PRO A 43 16.80 -12.43 -0.50
N GLU A 44 17.22 -13.15 0.55
CA GLU A 44 18.12 -14.31 0.44
C GLU A 44 17.44 -15.58 0.99
N ALA A 45 17.89 -16.73 0.51
CA ALA A 45 17.15 -17.99 0.47
C ALA A 45 17.11 -18.83 1.78
N GLN A 46 16.00 -19.58 1.96
CA GLN A 46 15.84 -20.90 2.62
C GLN A 46 16.29 -21.17 4.10
N ALA A 47 15.27 -21.21 5.00
CA ALA A 47 14.86 -22.27 5.99
C ALA A 47 15.81 -22.78 7.13
N PRO A 48 15.34 -23.56 8.14
CA PRO A 48 14.13 -23.50 9.00
C PRO A 48 14.44 -23.65 10.53
N ARG A 49 13.57 -23.16 11.44
CA ARG A 49 13.17 -23.82 12.72
C ARG A 49 12.21 -22.98 13.60
N LEU A 50 11.08 -23.59 13.99
CA LEU A 50 10.14 -23.18 15.05
C LEU A 50 10.54 -23.89 16.37
N PRO A 51 10.33 -23.30 17.57
CA PRO A 51 8.99 -23.05 18.11
C PRO A 51 8.75 -21.71 18.85
N GLU A 52 7.54 -21.19 18.64
CA GLU A 52 6.59 -20.63 19.63
C GLU A 52 6.89 -19.31 20.38
N SER A 53 5.89 -18.41 20.38
CA SER A 53 5.73 -17.16 21.17
C SER A 53 6.25 -15.84 20.58
N ALA A 54 5.94 -15.54 19.33
CA ALA A 54 5.79 -14.15 18.88
C ALA A 54 4.33 -13.95 18.48
N PRO A 55 3.67 -12.81 18.80
CA PRO A 55 2.42 -12.48 18.15
C PRO A 55 2.70 -12.50 16.65
N GLN A 56 2.23 -13.55 16.00
CA GLN A 56 2.28 -13.68 14.57
C GLN A 56 1.41 -12.54 14.07
N THR A 57 2.04 -11.48 13.59
CA THR A 57 1.35 -10.45 12.82
C THR A 57 0.88 -11.16 11.56
N ASP A 58 -0.30 -11.75 11.64
CA ASP A 58 -1.12 -12.10 10.50
C ASP A 58 -0.99 -10.94 9.52
N SER A 59 -0.38 -11.21 8.37
CA SER A 59 -0.30 -10.26 7.25
C SER A 59 -1.67 -10.06 6.59
N ASP A 60 -2.75 -10.31 7.34
CA ASP A 60 -4.10 -9.98 6.94
C ASP A 60 -4.24 -8.46 7.05
N PRO A 61 -4.56 -7.75 5.95
CA PRO A 61 -4.80 -6.33 5.98
C PRO A 61 -6.08 -6.06 6.78
N SER A 62 -5.93 -6.02 8.11
CA SER A 62 -7.01 -5.70 9.02
C SER A 62 -7.55 -4.32 8.65
N PRO A 63 -8.88 -4.10 8.67
CA PRO A 63 -9.49 -2.83 8.29
C PRO A 63 -8.98 -1.65 9.12
N GLY A 64 -8.50 -1.90 10.35
CA GLY A 64 -7.82 -0.90 11.16
C GLY A 64 -6.51 -0.37 10.56
N SER A 65 -5.70 -1.22 9.93
CA SER A 65 -4.41 -0.83 9.33
C SER A 65 -4.60 -0.02 8.05
N ILE A 66 -5.63 -0.34 7.27
CA ILE A 66 -5.99 0.40 6.06
C ILE A 66 -6.43 1.83 6.42
N LEU A 67 -7.24 1.97 7.47
CA LEU A 67 -7.72 3.28 7.93
C LEU A 67 -6.61 4.14 8.53
N ASP A 68 -5.72 3.55 9.32
CA ASP A 68 -4.57 4.26 9.88
C ASP A 68 -3.64 4.76 8.77
N GLY A 69 -3.38 3.91 7.78
CA GLY A 69 -2.58 4.26 6.63
C GLY A 69 -3.20 5.34 5.73
N LEU A 70 -4.52 5.28 5.49
CA LEU A 70 -5.25 6.35 4.78
C LEU A 70 -5.21 7.66 5.57
N GLY A 71 -5.39 7.61 6.89
CA GLY A 71 -5.25 8.77 7.77
C GLY A 71 -3.86 9.39 7.69
N GLY A 72 -2.80 8.56 7.70
CA GLY A 72 -1.42 9.00 7.52
C GLY A 72 -1.15 9.65 6.16
N LEU A 73 -1.74 9.09 5.10
CA LEU A 73 -1.69 9.67 3.75
C LEU A 73 -2.36 11.05 3.69
N ILE A 74 -3.58 11.18 4.21
CA ILE A 74 -4.30 12.46 4.25
C ILE A 74 -3.50 13.50 5.04
N LYS A 75 -2.97 13.12 6.20
CA LYS A 75 -2.10 14.00 7.01
C LYS A 75 -0.87 14.46 6.24
N GLN A 76 -0.25 13.59 5.47
CA GLN A 76 0.91 13.93 4.65
C GLN A 76 0.56 15.01 3.62
N PHE A 77 -0.55 14.88 2.91
CA PHE A 77 -1.00 15.89 1.94
C PHE A 77 -1.36 17.21 2.62
N GLN A 78 -2.05 17.16 3.78
CA GLN A 78 -2.37 18.36 4.57
C GLN A 78 -1.11 19.12 4.99
N GLN A 79 -0.07 18.41 5.46
CA GLN A 79 1.22 19.00 5.85
C GLN A 79 1.96 19.68 4.68
N LYS A 80 1.60 19.34 3.44
CA LYS A 80 2.22 19.86 2.22
C LYS A 80 1.41 20.99 1.58
N GLY A 81 0.38 21.48 2.28
CA GLY A 81 -0.47 22.57 1.82
C GLY A 81 -1.66 22.12 0.97
N LEU A 82 -1.86 20.82 0.80
CA LEU A 82 -2.94 20.25 -0.03
C LEU A 82 -4.19 19.91 0.80
N SER A 83 -4.39 20.55 1.95
CA SER A 83 -5.52 20.27 2.85
C SER A 83 -6.86 20.41 2.15
N ASP A 84 -7.10 21.52 1.44
CA ASP A 84 -8.34 21.76 0.70
C ASP A 84 -8.61 20.71 -0.39
N THR A 85 -7.54 20.18 -1.00
CA THR A 85 -7.66 19.14 -2.02
C THR A 85 -8.10 17.82 -1.40
N VAL A 86 -7.45 17.40 -0.31
CA VAL A 86 -7.79 16.12 0.35
C VAL A 86 -9.09 16.18 1.14
N ASP A 87 -9.44 17.33 1.71
CA ASP A 87 -10.75 17.55 2.33
C ASP A 87 -11.87 17.41 1.29
N SER A 88 -11.65 17.81 0.03
CA SER A 88 -12.62 17.59 -1.04
C SER A 88 -12.84 16.11 -1.38
N TRP A 89 -11.83 15.27 -1.16
CA TRP A 89 -11.91 13.82 -1.38
C TRP A 89 -12.58 13.10 -0.22
N VAL A 90 -12.37 13.60 1.00
CA VAL A 90 -13.00 13.06 2.19
C VAL A 90 -14.48 13.46 2.25
N GLY A 91 -14.81 14.68 1.79
CA GLY A 91 -16.17 15.20 1.74
C GLY A 91 -17.04 14.55 0.68
N THR A 92 -18.36 14.76 0.75
CA THR A 92 -19.34 14.22 -0.22
C THR A 92 -19.47 15.08 -1.49
N GLY A 93 -18.50 15.97 -1.73
CA GLY A 93 -18.52 16.98 -2.79
C GLY A 93 -17.93 16.46 -4.09
N LYS A 94 -17.65 17.38 -5.03
CA LYS A 94 -16.81 17.03 -6.18
C LYS A 94 -15.36 16.93 -5.75
N ASN A 95 -14.75 15.77 -5.99
CA ASN A 95 -13.33 15.57 -5.79
C ASN A 95 -12.51 16.54 -6.65
N LYS A 96 -11.62 17.30 -6.01
CA LYS A 96 -10.62 18.11 -6.71
C LYS A 96 -9.57 17.20 -7.32
N SER A 97 -9.22 17.47 -8.57
CA SER A 97 -8.03 16.87 -9.18
C SER A 97 -6.78 17.36 -8.47
N VAL A 98 -5.77 16.49 -8.40
CA VAL A 98 -4.43 16.82 -7.91
C VAL A 98 -3.43 16.64 -9.05
N ALA A 99 -2.44 17.51 -9.14
CA ALA A 99 -1.40 17.40 -10.15
C ALA A 99 -0.38 16.29 -9.78
N PRO A 100 0.24 15.63 -10.77
CA PRO A 100 1.28 14.63 -10.50
C PRO A 100 2.47 15.18 -9.69
N ASP A 101 2.85 16.44 -9.91
CA ASP A 101 3.86 17.14 -9.10
C ASP A 101 3.44 17.29 -7.64
N GLU A 102 2.17 17.65 -7.39
CA GLU A 102 1.62 17.78 -6.03
C GLU A 102 1.61 16.41 -5.32
N VAL A 103 1.29 15.33 -6.03
CA VAL A 103 1.39 13.95 -5.50
C VAL A 103 2.83 13.62 -5.13
N THR A 104 3.80 13.99 -5.97
CA THR A 104 5.23 13.76 -5.70
C THR A 104 5.70 14.54 -4.47
N VAL A 105 5.29 15.81 -4.34
CA VAL A 105 5.62 16.66 -3.19
C VAL A 105 4.97 16.13 -1.91
N ALA A 106 3.74 15.63 -2.02
CA ALA A 106 3.00 15.04 -0.93
C ALA A 106 3.68 13.75 -0.43
N LEU A 107 3.81 12.76 -1.30
CA LEU A 107 4.31 11.43 -0.96
C LEU A 107 5.82 11.41 -0.68
N GLY A 108 6.57 12.31 -1.31
CA GLY A 108 8.03 12.31 -1.30
C GLY A 108 8.61 11.40 -2.37
N GLY A 109 9.83 11.73 -2.80
CA GLY A 109 10.47 11.03 -3.92
C GLY A 109 10.75 9.55 -3.65
N ASP A 110 11.20 9.23 -2.44
CA ASP A 110 11.52 7.86 -2.03
C ASP A 110 10.31 6.93 -2.17
N VAL A 111 9.13 7.41 -1.78
CA VAL A 111 7.86 6.65 -1.88
C VAL A 111 7.52 6.36 -3.33
N VAL A 112 7.65 7.36 -4.19
CA VAL A 112 7.34 7.19 -5.61
C VAL A 112 8.36 6.26 -6.27
N ASP A 113 9.63 6.35 -5.91
CA ASP A 113 10.68 5.44 -6.38
C ASP A 113 10.42 3.98 -5.95
N ASP A 114 9.99 3.77 -4.70
CA ASP A 114 9.59 2.45 -4.20
C ASP A 114 8.42 1.86 -5.03
N LEU A 115 7.40 2.67 -5.29
CA LEU A 115 6.25 2.27 -6.10
C LEU A 115 6.67 1.99 -7.56
N ALA A 116 7.52 2.83 -8.14
CA ALA A 116 8.05 2.63 -9.49
C ALA A 116 8.78 1.29 -9.61
N ARG A 117 9.66 0.96 -8.64
CA ARG A 117 10.38 -0.31 -8.59
C ARG A 117 9.45 -1.52 -8.47
N ARG A 118 8.42 -1.41 -7.63
CA ARG A 118 7.48 -2.51 -7.37
C ARG A 118 6.51 -2.75 -8.52
N THR A 119 6.13 -1.69 -9.23
CA THR A 119 5.18 -1.76 -10.35
C THR A 119 5.84 -1.96 -11.71
N GLY A 120 7.13 -1.68 -11.81
CA GLY A 120 7.85 -1.62 -13.10
C GLY A 120 7.49 -0.38 -13.93
N LEU A 121 6.74 0.57 -13.37
CA LEU A 121 6.38 1.82 -14.05
C LEU A 121 7.46 2.88 -13.84
N THR A 122 7.50 3.87 -14.74
CA THR A 122 8.34 5.06 -14.51
C THR A 122 7.75 5.92 -13.41
N ARG A 123 8.60 6.70 -12.73
CA ARG A 123 8.20 7.65 -11.69
C ARG A 123 7.02 8.53 -12.13
N ASP A 124 7.11 9.08 -13.34
CA ASP A 124 6.09 9.93 -13.97
C ASP A 124 4.74 9.20 -14.17
N GLN A 125 4.80 7.94 -14.62
CA GLN A 125 3.60 7.12 -14.76
C GLN A 125 2.96 6.82 -13.41
N VAL A 126 3.76 6.47 -12.40
CA VAL A 126 3.25 6.23 -11.03
C VAL A 126 2.51 7.46 -10.50
N VAL A 127 3.10 8.64 -10.59
CA VAL A 127 2.47 9.86 -10.03
C VAL A 127 1.25 10.29 -10.83
N THR A 128 1.25 10.08 -12.14
CA THR A 128 0.10 10.34 -13.01
C THR A 128 -1.06 9.41 -12.66
N GLU A 129 -0.79 8.13 -12.45
CA GLU A 129 -1.80 7.13 -12.09
C GLU A 129 -2.34 7.38 -10.68
N LEU A 130 -1.45 7.68 -9.71
CA LEU A 130 -1.86 8.06 -8.35
C LEU A 130 -2.73 9.32 -8.35
N ALA A 131 -2.37 10.35 -9.12
CA ALA A 131 -3.14 11.59 -9.21
C ALA A 131 -4.58 11.37 -9.70
N ARG A 132 -4.80 10.37 -10.56
CA ARG A 132 -6.13 10.01 -11.07
C ARG A 132 -6.93 9.14 -10.11
N MET A 133 -6.25 8.23 -9.42
CA MET A 133 -6.90 7.25 -8.55
C MET A 133 -7.15 7.77 -7.14
N LEU A 134 -6.19 8.46 -6.52
CA LEU A 134 -6.25 8.88 -5.13
C LEU A 134 -7.55 9.60 -4.76
N PRO A 135 -8.05 10.59 -5.53
CA PRO A 135 -9.28 11.29 -5.19
C PRO A 135 -10.47 10.34 -5.08
N ASN A 136 -10.59 9.40 -6.03
CA ASN A 136 -11.68 8.43 -6.08
C ASN A 136 -11.54 7.35 -5.02
N VAL A 137 -10.31 6.90 -4.73
CA VAL A 137 -10.05 5.88 -3.70
C VAL A 137 -10.41 6.41 -2.32
N VAL A 138 -10.02 7.66 -2.02
CA VAL A 138 -10.35 8.30 -0.74
C VAL A 138 -11.86 8.48 -0.61
N ASP A 139 -12.52 9.07 -1.61
CA ASP A 139 -13.98 9.24 -1.66
C ASP A 139 -14.76 7.94 -1.43
N LYS A 140 -14.35 6.86 -2.10
CA LYS A 140 -14.99 5.54 -1.94
C LYS A 140 -14.85 4.98 -0.54
N LEU A 141 -13.78 5.33 0.15
CA LEU A 141 -13.54 4.94 1.53
C LEU A 141 -14.18 5.92 2.52
N THR A 142 -14.64 7.10 2.10
CA THR A 142 -15.26 8.13 2.95
C THR A 142 -16.67 8.53 2.50
N PRO A 143 -17.62 7.58 2.37
CA PRO A 143 -18.96 7.88 1.86
C PRO A 143 -19.74 8.87 2.73
N ASP A 144 -19.43 8.95 4.03
CA ASP A 144 -20.10 9.83 4.99
C ASP A 144 -19.46 11.22 5.13
N GLY A 145 -18.55 11.60 4.23
CA GLY A 145 -17.83 12.87 4.37
C GLY A 145 -16.73 12.84 5.44
N ARG A 146 -16.35 11.64 5.90
CA ARG A 146 -15.39 11.41 6.98
C ARG A 146 -14.71 10.04 6.81
N LEU A 147 -13.55 9.89 7.43
CA LEU A 147 -12.92 8.58 7.58
C LEU A 147 -13.86 7.64 8.38
N PRO A 148 -14.21 6.46 7.85
CA PRO A 148 -15.11 5.54 8.51
C PRO A 148 -14.42 4.97 9.75
N THR A 149 -15.24 4.59 10.73
CA THR A 149 -14.70 3.90 11.91
C THR A 149 -14.29 2.49 11.53
N ARG A 150 -13.39 1.88 12.31
CA ARG A 150 -13.02 0.46 12.14
C ARG A 150 -14.27 -0.44 12.11
N GLN A 151 -15.27 -0.12 12.93
CA GLN A 151 -16.53 -0.86 13.00
C GLN A 151 -17.37 -0.70 11.72
N GLU A 152 -17.41 0.51 11.14
CA GLU A 152 -18.06 0.76 9.85
C GLU A 152 -17.43 -0.07 8.74
N VAL A 153 -16.10 -0.07 8.64
CA VAL A 153 -15.39 -0.82 7.59
C VAL A 153 -15.59 -2.32 7.75
N MET A 154 -15.56 -2.83 8.98
CA MET A 154 -15.89 -4.24 9.26
C MET A 154 -17.31 -4.59 8.80
N ARG A 155 -18.28 -3.69 8.99
CA ARG A 155 -19.66 -3.88 8.53
C ARG A 155 -19.79 -3.84 7.01
N LEU A 156 -18.95 -3.08 6.31
CA LEU A 156 -18.91 -3.04 4.84
C LEU A 156 -18.27 -4.29 4.23
N MET A 157 -17.43 -5.00 4.98
CA MET A 157 -16.68 -6.18 4.54
C MET A 157 -17.27 -7.51 5.04
N SER A 158 -18.43 -7.47 5.72
CA SER A 158 -19.18 -8.66 6.16
C SER A 158 -20.24 -9.06 5.14
#